data_AF-A0A968GRG8-F1
#
_entry.id   AF-A0A968GRG8-F1
#
_cell.length_a   1.000
_cell.length_b   1.000
_cell.length_c   1.000
_cell.angle_alpha   90.00
_cell.angle_beta   90.00
_cell.angle_gamma   90.00
#
_symmetry.space_group_name_H-M   'P 1'
#
loop_
_entity.id
_entity.type
_entity.pdbx_description
1 polymer ?
#
loop_
_entity_poly.entity_id
_entity_poly.type
_entity_poly.pdbx_seq_one_letter_code
_entity_poly.pdbx_strand_id
1 'polypeptide(L)' 'MKLFSAFNKKTTENKPIIIVSGLPRSGTSMKMKMVVEGGLQVVTDGIRRADDDNPNGYFELEAGK' A
#
# COMPACT_ATOMS: atom_id res chain seq x y z
N MET A 1 -38.60 -24.94 0.57
CA MET A 1 -38.30 -23.93 1.60
C MET A 1 -36.88 -23.39 1.39
N LYS A 2 -36.72 -22.27 0.66
CA LYS A 2 -35.41 -21.63 0.41
C LYS A 2 -35.11 -20.56 1.47
N LEU A 3 -35.16 -20.93 2.75
CA LEU A 3 -35.13 -19.96 3.85
C LEU A 3 -33.71 -19.51 4.27
N PHE A 4 -32.65 -20.15 3.77
CA PHE A 4 -31.28 -19.90 4.24
C PHE A 4 -30.26 -19.48 3.15
N SER A 5 -30.68 -19.34 1.89
CA SER A 5 -29.73 -19.02 0.80
C SER A 5 -29.21 -17.58 0.81
N ALA A 6 -29.80 -16.67 1.59
CA ALA A 6 -29.47 -15.25 1.58
C ALA A 6 -28.40 -14.83 2.61
N PHE A 7 -28.05 -15.71 3.56
CA PHE A 7 -27.17 -15.36 4.69
C PHE A 7 -25.67 -15.44 4.40
N ASN A 8 -25.26 -15.94 3.23
CA ASN A 8 -23.84 -16.18 2.93
C ASN A 8 -23.29 -15.35 1.77
N LYS A 9 -24.01 -14.31 1.35
CA LYS A 9 -23.46 -13.36 0.37
C LYS A 9 -22.48 -12.45 1.10
N LYS A 10 -21.21 -12.86 1.18
CA LYS A 10 -20.09 -11.96 1.51
C LYS A 10 -20.19 -10.79 0.53
N THR A 11 -20.67 -9.65 1.02
CA THR A 11 -20.54 -8.38 0.30
C THR A 11 -19.05 -8.11 0.24
N THR A 12 -18.45 -8.26 -0.93
CA THR A 12 -17.10 -7.77 -1.17
C THR A 12 -17.18 -6.25 -1.03
N GLU A 13 -16.79 -5.73 0.14
CA GLU A 13 -16.56 -4.30 0.29
C GLU A 13 -15.59 -3.88 -0.82
N ASN A 14 -16.02 -2.94 -1.66
CA ASN A 14 -15.23 -2.45 -2.77
C ASN A 14 -14.18 -1.47 -2.22
N LYS A 15 -13.13 -2.02 -1.59
CA LYS A 15 -12.04 -1.24 -1.00
C LYS A 15 -11.20 -0.64 -2.14
N PRO A 16 -10.86 0.66 -2.09
CA PRO A 16 -10.03 1.27 -3.11
C PRO A 16 -8.62 0.70 -3.07
N ILE A 17 -8.02 0.52 -4.25
CA ILE A 17 -6.59 0.24 -4.40
C ILE A 17 -5.89 1.58 -4.63
N ILE A 18 -4.92 1.90 -3.78
CA ILE A 18 -4.14 3.15 -3.87
C ILE A 18 -2.76 2.80 -4.40
N ILE A 19 -2.41 3.38 -5.54
CA ILE A 19 -1.10 3.21 -6.18
C ILE A 19 -0.39 4.56 -6.16
N VAL A 20 0.78 4.61 -5.52
CA VAL A 20 1.68 5.76 -5.60
C VAL A 20 2.76 5.43 -6.61
N SER A 21 2.79 6.14 -7.73
CA SER A 21 3.77 5.95 -8.81
C SER A 21 4.72 7.14 -8.94
N GLY A 22 5.86 6.90 -9.59
CA GLY A 22 6.91 7.88 -9.88
C GLY A 22 8.29 7.26 -9.86
N LEU A 23 9.32 8.05 -10.19
CA LEU A 23 10.72 7.62 -10.05
C LEU A 23 11.06 7.39 -8.56
N PRO A 24 11.95 6.42 -8.25
CA PRO A 24 12.38 6.10 -6.88
C PRO A 24 13.20 7.25 -6.26
N ARG A 25 12.49 8.24 -5.71
CA ARG A 25 13.04 9.50 -5.17
C ARG A 25 12.31 9.91 -3.89
N SER A 26 12.91 10.80 -3.11
CA SER A 26 12.37 11.28 -1.81
C SER A 26 10.91 11.75 -1.87
N GLY A 27 10.47 12.40 -2.95
CA GLY A 27 9.08 12.85 -3.10
C GLY A 27 8.04 11.73 -3.18
N THR A 28 8.37 10.58 -3.78
CA THR A 28 7.48 9.39 -3.77
C THR A 28 7.43 8.75 -2.39
N SER A 29 8.57 8.69 -1.70
CA SER A 29 8.65 8.20 -0.32
C SER A 29 7.87 9.08 0.66
N MET A 30 7.89 10.41 0.48
CA MET A 30 7.07 11.33 1.27
C MET A 30 5.58 11.05 1.12
N LYS A 31 5.09 10.85 -0.12
CA LYS A 31 3.68 10.48 -0.37
C LYS A 31 3.32 9.14 0.27
N MET A 32 4.19 8.15 0.21
CA MET A 32 3.97 6.86 0.87
C MET A 32 3.90 6.98 2.40
N LYS A 33 4.72 7.84 3.02
CA LYS A 33 4.60 8.11 4.47
C LYS A 33 3.24 8.69 4.82
N MET A 34 2.72 9.65 4.04
CA MET A 34 1.39 10.21 4.29
C MET A 34 0.30 9.14 4.26
N VAL A 35 0.42 8.14 3.37
CA VAL A 35 -0.49 7.00 3.30
C VAL A 35 -0.40 6.14 4.58
N VAL A 36 0.82 5.82 5.03
CA VAL A 36 1.05 5.04 6.26
C VAL A 36 0.56 5.76 7.51
N GLU A 37 0.92 7.03 7.69
CA GLU A 37 0.47 7.89 8.79
C GLU A 37 -1.05 8.13 8.75
N GLY A 38 -1.65 8.03 7.56
CA GLY A 38 -3.10 8.02 7.36
C GLY A 38 -3.78 6.71 7.81
N GLY A 39 -3.04 5.75 8.36
CA GLY A 39 -3.55 4.47 8.86
C GLY A 39 -3.75 3.40 7.78
N LEU A 40 -3.26 3.62 6.57
CA LEU A 40 -3.35 2.65 5.49
C LEU A 40 -2.14 1.71 5.52
N GLN A 41 -2.40 0.41 5.40
CA GLN A 41 -1.35 -0.57 5.22
C GLN A 41 -0.75 -0.43 3.82
N VAL A 42 0.59 -0.53 3.74
CA VAL A 42 1.33 -0.44 2.48
C VAL A 42 2.11 -1.72 2.23
N VAL A 43 2.38 -1.98 0.96
CA VAL A 43 3.24 -3.07 0.52
C VAL A 43 4.58 -2.47 0.10
N THR A 44 5.68 -3.06 0.57
CA THR A 44 7.06 -2.68 0.23
C THR A 44 7.97 -3.90 0.32
N ASP A 45 9.03 -3.95 -0.47
CA ASP A 45 10.03 -5.03 -0.41
C ASP A 45 11.09 -4.83 0.70
N GLY A 46 11.20 -3.62 1.24
CA GLY A 46 12.19 -3.29 2.27
C GLY A 46 13.66 -3.39 1.83
N ILE A 47 13.95 -3.46 0.52
CA ILE A 47 15.31 -3.60 -0.02
C ILE A 47 16.12 -2.34 0.25
N ARG A 48 15.54 -1.17 -0.03
CA ARG A 48 16.21 0.11 0.17
C ARG A 48 15.97 0.65 1.58
N ARG A 49 17.06 0.83 2.31
CA ARG A 49 17.04 1.34 3.69
C ARG A 49 17.11 2.85 3.74
N ALA A 50 16.85 3.42 4.91
CA ALA A 50 17.09 4.83 5.19
C ALA A 50 18.56 5.21 4.94
N ASP A 51 18.76 6.42 4.44
CA ASP A 51 20.06 7.05 4.18
C ASP A 51 19.99 8.56 4.48
N ASP A 52 21.07 9.30 4.21
CA ASP A 52 21.15 10.74 4.48
C ASP A 52 20.14 11.56 3.67
N ASP A 53 19.76 11.09 2.47
CA ASP A 53 18.78 11.76 1.61
C ASP A 53 17.34 11.49 2.08
N ASN A 54 17.10 10.33 2.70
CA ASN A 54 15.80 9.95 3.24
C ASN A 54 15.95 9.15 4.55
N PRO A 55 16.05 9.83 5.71
CA PRO A 55 16.33 9.19 7.00
C PRO A 55 15.18 8.31 7.52
N ASN A 56 14.03 8.34 6.87
CA ASN A 56 12.88 7.52 7.25
C ASN A 56 12.67 6.34 6.28
N GLY A 57 13.60 6.12 5.33
CA GLY A 57 13.53 4.99 4.42
C GLY A 57 12.51 5.12 3.29
N TYR A 58 12.53 4.09 2.45
CA TYR A 58 11.83 4.02 1.18
C TYR A 58 10.73 2.95 1.23
N PHE A 59 9.78 3.05 0.31
CA PHE A 59 8.60 2.18 0.24
C PHE A 59 8.47 1.50 -1.13
N GLU A 60 9.60 1.32 -1.79
CA GLU A 60 9.64 0.79 -3.14
C GLU A 60 9.20 -0.68 -3.16
N LEU A 61 8.72 -1.07 -4.33
CA LEU A 61 8.50 -2.46 -4.73
C LEU A 61 9.23 -2.60 -6.06
N GLU A 62 10.41 -3.19 -6.03
CA GLU A 62 11.09 -3.60 -7.24
C GLU A 62 10.19 -4.57 -7.98
N ALA A 63 9.85 -4.23 -9.23
CA ALA A 63 9.27 -5.22 -10.12
C ALA A 63 10.32 -6.32 -10.27
N GLY A 64 9.99 -7.52 -9.79
CA GLY A 64 10.81 -8.70 -9.98
C GLY A 64 11.24 -8.79 -11.44
N LYS A 65 12.51 -9.13 -11.67
CA LYS A 65 12.94 -9.61 -12.97
C LYS A 65 12.02 -10.71 -13.49
#